data_AF-A0A353YGV8-F1
#
_entry.id   AF-A0A353YGV8-F1
#
_cell.length_a   1.000
_cell.length_b   1.000
_cell.length_c   1.000
_cell.angle_alpha   90.00
_cell.angle_beta   90.00
_cell.angle_gamma   90.00
#
_symmetry.space_group_name_H-M   'P 1'
#
loop_
_entity.id
_entity.type
_entity.pdbx_description
1 polymer ?
#
loop_
_entity_poly.entity_id
_entity_poly.type
_entity_poly.pdbx_seq_one_letter_code
_entity_poly.pdbx_strand_id
1 'polypeptide(L)'
;MFAKRESEVRRPAVAGAFYPRGAQELKSTVEALLSQATKRELSGLCGVVAPHAGYVYSGQIAGEAFSLLARSSDGPNRILLIGPPHYVPVRGIVAPSSRAFATPLGDVVIDVDAVGSLRDAGLVTIDDIPHAPEHALEVELPFLQSVLED
;
A
#
# COMPACT_ATOMS: atom_id res chain seq x y z
N MET A 1 20.26 -9.25 -27.62
CA MET A 1 20.42 -8.87 -26.21
C MET A 1 19.01 -8.74 -25.63
N PHE A 2 18.49 -9.77 -24.96
CA PHE A 2 17.13 -9.73 -24.45
C PHE A 2 17.12 -8.84 -23.22
N ALA A 3 16.53 -7.64 -23.34
CA ALA A 3 16.22 -6.81 -22.19
C ALA A 3 15.39 -7.66 -21.22
N LYS A 4 15.91 -7.81 -20.00
CA LYS A 4 15.21 -8.42 -18.87
C LYS A 4 13.88 -7.65 -18.77
N ARG A 5 12.74 -8.28 -19.05
CA ARG A 5 11.45 -7.65 -18.79
C ARG A 5 11.38 -7.44 -17.28
N GLU A 6 11.52 -6.20 -16.86
CA GLU A 6 11.21 -5.73 -15.51
C GLU A 6 9.82 -6.26 -15.14
N SER A 7 9.64 -6.70 -13.89
CA SER A 7 8.37 -7.32 -13.49
C SER A 7 7.27 -6.28 -13.56
N GLU A 8 6.36 -6.45 -14.52
CA GLU A 8 5.19 -5.58 -14.71
C GLU A 8 4.38 -5.42 -13.41
N VAL A 9 4.39 -6.45 -12.56
CA VAL A 9 3.67 -6.49 -11.28
C VAL A 9 4.59 -7.02 -10.17
N ARG A 10 4.68 -6.28 -9.06
CA ARG A 10 5.34 -6.75 -7.83
C ARG A 10 4.41 -7.71 -7.10
N ARG A 11 4.86 -8.95 -6.89
CA ARG A 11 4.11 -9.97 -6.13
C ARG A 11 4.12 -9.68 -4.62
N PRO A 12 3.09 -10.14 -3.87
CA PRO A 12 3.09 -10.01 -2.42
C PRO A 12 4.21 -10.85 -1.80
N ALA A 13 4.97 -10.25 -0.89
CA ALA A 13 6.06 -10.88 -0.14
C ALA A 13 5.55 -11.56 1.15
N VAL A 14 4.44 -11.10 1.72
CA VAL A 14 3.99 -11.52 3.07
C VAL A 14 2.55 -12.05 3.13
N ALA A 15 1.89 -12.26 2.00
CA ALA A 15 0.59 -12.94 1.94
C ALA A 15 0.68 -14.35 2.58
N GLY A 16 -0.20 -14.60 3.56
CA GLY A 16 -0.21 -15.81 4.39
C GLY A 16 0.67 -15.75 5.63
N ALA A 17 1.45 -14.68 5.82
CA ALA A 17 2.28 -14.46 7.01
C ALA A 17 1.82 -13.23 7.81
N PHE A 18 1.57 -12.10 7.14
CA PHE A 18 1.12 -10.86 7.78
C PHE A 18 -0.38 -10.65 7.68
N TYR A 19 -0.99 -11.17 6.62
CA TYR A 19 -2.43 -11.14 6.36
C TYR A 19 -2.84 -12.41 5.59
N PRO A 20 -4.13 -12.78 5.54
CA PRO A 20 -4.59 -13.99 4.86
C PRO A 20 -4.18 -14.08 3.38
N ARG A 21 -3.78 -15.28 2.93
CA ARG A 21 -3.44 -15.51 1.52
C ARG A 21 -4.68 -15.57 0.62
N GLY A 22 -5.82 -16.01 1.14
CA GLY A 22 -7.05 -16.18 0.36
C GLY A 22 -7.82 -14.87 0.19
N ALA A 23 -8.27 -14.58 -1.03
CA ALA A 23 -8.98 -13.35 -1.37
C ALA A 23 -10.22 -13.11 -0.48
N GLN A 24 -11.08 -14.13 -0.33
CA GLN A 24 -12.31 -14.01 0.44
C GLN A 24 -12.04 -13.80 1.94
N GLU A 25 -11.06 -14.52 2.49
CA GLU A 25 -10.67 -14.39 3.90
C GLU A 25 -10.04 -13.02 4.18
N LEU A 26 -9.17 -12.55 3.27
CA LEU A 26 -8.55 -11.23 3.37
C LEU A 26 -9.61 -10.13 3.33
N LYS A 27 -10.55 -10.21 2.39
CA LYS A 27 -11.64 -9.25 2.25
C LYS A 27 -12.47 -9.17 3.54
N SER A 28 -12.97 -10.31 4.03
CA SER A 28 -13.75 -10.35 5.27
C SER A 28 -12.94 -9.84 6.47
N THR A 29 -11.63 -10.13 6.52
CA THR A 29 -10.74 -9.64 7.59
C THR A 29 -10.65 -8.12 7.56
N VAL A 30 -10.37 -7.52 6.40
CA VAL A 30 -10.23 -6.07 6.26
C VAL A 30 -11.56 -5.36 6.55
N GLU A 31 -12.67 -5.86 6.02
CA GLU A 31 -14.02 -5.32 6.31
C GLU A 31 -14.32 -5.35 7.81
N ALA A 32 -14.00 -6.45 8.50
CA ALA A 32 -14.19 -6.55 9.95
C ALA A 32 -13.34 -5.53 10.72
N LEU A 33 -12.07 -5.34 10.35
CA LEU A 33 -11.17 -4.37 10.99
C LEU A 33 -11.65 -2.93 10.76
N LEU A 34 -12.09 -2.60 9.54
CA LEU A 34 -12.65 -1.29 9.21
C LEU A 34 -13.98 -1.04 9.96
N SER A 35 -14.84 -2.05 10.09
CA SER A 35 -16.15 -1.90 10.73
C SER A 35 -16.08 -1.63 12.24
N GLN A 36 -14.99 -2.05 12.89
CA GLN A 36 -14.73 -1.83 14.30
C GLN A 36 -14.20 -0.42 14.60
N ALA A 37 -13.85 0.35 13.56
CA ALA A 37 -13.32 1.69 13.74
C ALA A 37 -14.36 2.62 14.38
N THR A 38 -13.89 3.48 15.28
CA THR A 38 -14.73 4.51 15.89
C THR A 38 -15.17 5.50 14.83
N LYS A 39 -16.49 5.71 14.69
CA LYS A 39 -17.04 6.66 13.72
C LYS A 39 -16.57 8.07 14.05
N ARG A 40 -15.80 8.67 13.15
CA ARG A 40 -15.33 10.05 13.24
C ARG A 40 -15.37 10.67 11.86
N GLU A 41 -15.94 11.86 11.80
CA GLU A 41 -15.93 12.70 10.59
C GLU A 41 -14.81 13.74 10.75
N LEU A 42 -13.94 13.84 9.75
CA LEU A 42 -12.87 14.81 9.70
C LEU A 42 -13.03 15.65 8.44
N SER A 43 -13.03 16.98 8.60
CA SER A 43 -12.93 17.89 7.47
C SER A 43 -11.47 18.16 7.15
N GLY A 44 -11.14 18.21 5.85
CA GLY A 44 -9.78 18.55 5.39
C GLY A 44 -8.73 17.49 5.68
N LEU A 45 -9.08 16.20 5.66
CA LEU A 45 -8.13 15.10 5.84
C LEU A 45 -7.09 15.10 4.70
N CYS A 46 -5.82 15.30 5.04
CA CYS A 46 -4.72 15.34 4.08
C CYS A 46 -3.82 14.09 4.10
N GLY A 47 -4.05 13.16 5.03
CA GLY A 47 -3.26 11.93 5.16
C GLY A 47 -3.52 11.20 6.46
N VAL A 48 -3.05 9.96 6.54
CA VAL A 48 -3.14 9.09 7.71
C VAL A 48 -1.79 8.43 7.97
N VAL A 49 -1.55 8.01 9.22
CA VAL A 49 -0.39 7.20 9.61
C VAL A 49 -0.94 5.90 10.18
N ALA A 50 -0.48 4.77 9.63
CA ALA A 50 -0.93 3.44 10.01
C ALA A 50 0.27 2.53 10.39
N PRO A 51 0.10 1.61 11.34
CA PRO A 51 1.12 0.63 11.68
C PRO A 51 1.11 -0.60 10.76
N HIS A 52 2.27 -0.94 10.22
CA HIS A 52 2.45 -1.98 9.19
C HIS A 52 2.87 -3.37 9.71
N ALA A 53 2.52 -3.75 10.95
CA ALA A 53 2.76 -5.11 11.43
C ALA A 53 1.71 -6.10 10.85
N GLY A 54 1.85 -7.39 11.17
CA GLY A 54 0.84 -8.37 10.81
C GLY A 54 -0.54 -8.01 11.39
N TYR A 55 -1.61 -8.31 10.67
CA TYR A 55 -2.98 -7.86 10.98
C TYR A 55 -3.45 -8.30 12.37
N VAL A 56 -3.00 -9.46 12.84
CA VAL A 56 -3.30 -9.95 14.20
C VAL A 56 -2.75 -9.05 15.31
N TYR A 57 -1.75 -8.22 15.02
CA TYR A 57 -1.12 -7.30 15.96
C TYR A 57 -1.57 -5.86 15.77
N SER A 58 -1.54 -5.35 14.53
CA SER A 58 -1.77 -3.93 14.25
C SER A 58 -2.98 -3.62 13.36
N GLY A 59 -3.65 -4.66 12.86
CA GLY A 59 -4.73 -4.50 11.87
C GLY A 59 -5.89 -3.65 12.37
N GLN A 60 -6.21 -3.70 13.67
CA GLN A 60 -7.27 -2.87 14.25
C GLN A 60 -6.94 -1.38 14.19
N ILE A 61 -5.69 -1.01 14.47
CA ILE A 61 -5.23 0.39 14.44
C ILE A 61 -5.09 0.88 13.00
N ALA A 62 -4.63 0.02 12.08
CA ALA A 62 -4.65 0.34 10.65
C ALA A 62 -6.10 0.56 10.15
N GLY A 63 -7.02 -0.34 10.52
CA GLY A 63 -8.45 -0.20 10.22
C GLY A 63 -9.04 1.12 10.72
N GLU A 64 -8.71 1.57 11.93
CA GLU A 64 -9.09 2.89 12.43
C GLU A 64 -8.59 4.02 11.53
N ALA A 65 -7.30 4.01 11.15
CA ALA A 65 -6.71 5.02 10.29
C ALA A 65 -7.36 5.08 8.91
N PHE A 66 -7.49 3.95 8.21
CA PHE A 66 -8.06 3.89 6.86
C PHE A 66 -9.57 4.16 6.83
N SER A 67 -10.30 3.88 7.92
CA SER A 67 -11.73 4.20 8.00
C SER A 67 -12.03 5.70 7.87
N LEU A 68 -11.06 6.56 8.19
CA LEU A 68 -11.18 8.02 8.04
C LEU A 68 -11.16 8.44 6.56
N LEU A 69 -10.45 7.69 5.71
CA LEU A 69 -10.40 7.94 4.26
C LEU A 69 -11.74 7.59 3.60
N ALA A 70 -12.36 6.47 3.99
CA ALA A 70 -13.68 6.05 3.49
C ALA A 70 -14.80 7.07 3.74
N ARG A 71 -14.62 7.95 4.73
CA ARG A 71 -15.63 8.93 5.17
C ARG A 71 -15.32 10.34 4.68
N SER A 72 -14.20 10.54 4.00
CA SER A 72 -13.89 11.84 3.39
C SER A 72 -14.78 12.05 2.18
N SER A 73 -15.55 13.15 2.17
CA SER A 73 -16.50 13.47 1.09
C SER A 73 -15.83 13.71 -0.26
N ASP A 74 -14.56 14.11 -0.25
CA ASP A 74 -13.73 14.37 -1.43
C ASP A 74 -12.56 13.37 -1.50
N GLY A 75 -12.87 12.07 -1.42
CA GLY A 75 -11.88 10.99 -1.40
C GLY A 75 -10.72 11.21 -2.41
N PRO A 76 -9.46 10.93 -2.04
CA PRO A 76 -8.32 11.29 -2.87
C PRO A 76 -8.25 10.45 -4.15
N ASN A 77 -8.14 11.11 -5.31
CA ASN A 77 -7.92 10.43 -6.60
C ASN A 77 -6.53 9.80 -6.74
N ARG A 78 -5.59 10.15 -5.85
CA ARG A 78 -4.22 9.65 -5.85
C ARG A 78 -3.69 9.61 -4.42
N ILE A 79 -3.09 8.48 -4.05
CA ILE A 79 -2.42 8.30 -2.75
C ILE A 79 -0.91 8.28 -2.96
N LEU A 80 -0.19 9.07 -2.16
CA LEU A 80 1.24 8.90 -1.97
C LEU A 80 1.47 8.03 -0.74
N LEU A 81 1.89 6.78 -0.95
CA LEU A 81 2.15 5.83 0.13
C LEU A 81 3.67 5.76 0.40
N ILE A 82 4.08 6.02 1.64
CA ILE A 82 5.48 6.08 2.05
C ILE A 82 5.67 5.20 3.30
N GLY A 83 6.73 4.40 3.33
CA GLY A 83 7.04 3.53 4.45
C GLY A 83 8.54 3.29 4.59
N PRO A 84 8.99 2.85 5.78
CA PRO A 84 10.40 2.59 6.05
C PRO A 84 10.86 1.27 5.40
N PRO A 85 12.15 1.17 5.02
CA PRO A 85 12.76 -0.10 4.64
C PRO A 85 13.20 -0.91 5.87
N HIS A 86 13.00 -2.23 5.85
CA HIS A 86 13.40 -3.15 6.91
C HIS A 86 14.52 -4.11 6.49
N TYR A 87 14.58 -4.47 5.20
CA TYR A 87 15.47 -5.55 4.72
C TYR A 87 16.71 -5.03 4.00
N VAL A 88 16.54 -4.08 3.09
CA VAL A 88 17.63 -3.54 2.27
C VAL A 88 17.83 -2.07 2.66
N PRO A 89 19.04 -1.67 3.07
CA PRO A 89 19.32 -0.27 3.38
C PRO A 89 19.08 0.63 2.17
N VAL A 90 18.32 1.71 2.37
CA VAL A 90 18.03 2.73 1.36
C VAL A 90 18.63 4.06 1.78
N ARG A 91 19.19 4.80 0.83
CA ARG A 91 19.53 6.23 0.98
C ARG A 91 18.56 7.06 0.17
N GLY A 92 17.89 8.03 0.80
CA GLY A 92 16.86 8.83 0.14
C GLY A 92 15.53 8.06 0.02
N ILE A 93 14.80 8.30 -1.06
CA ILE A 93 13.51 7.64 -1.34
C ILE A 93 13.68 6.77 -2.60
N VAL A 94 13.19 5.53 -2.53
CA VAL A 94 13.25 4.58 -3.65
C VAL A 94 11.83 4.22 -4.08
N ALA A 95 11.55 4.36 -5.37
CA ALA A 95 10.31 3.90 -5.99
C ALA A 95 10.55 2.61 -6.79
N PRO A 96 9.54 1.74 -6.90
CA PRO A 96 9.64 0.52 -7.70
C PRO A 96 9.57 0.83 -9.20
N SER A 97 10.12 -0.06 -10.03
CA SER A 97 9.94 -0.03 -11.50
C SER A 97 8.61 -0.66 -11.93
N SER A 98 7.99 -1.48 -11.07
CA SER A 98 6.74 -2.19 -11.34
C SER A 98 5.58 -1.23 -11.63
N ARG A 99 4.65 -1.65 -12.49
CA ARG A 99 3.43 -0.90 -12.82
C ARG A 99 2.28 -1.14 -11.86
N ALA A 100 2.35 -2.21 -11.07
CA ALA A 100 1.35 -2.54 -10.05
C ALA A 100 1.94 -3.37 -8.92
N PHE A 101 1.26 -3.38 -7.77
CA PHE A 101 1.47 -4.33 -6.68
C PHE A 101 0.31 -5.31 -6.64
N ALA A 102 0.59 -6.61 -6.73
CA ALA A 102 -0.43 -7.63 -6.58
C ALA A 102 -0.77 -7.84 -5.11
N THR A 103 -2.07 -7.95 -4.81
CA THR A 103 -2.59 -8.45 -3.54
C THR A 103 -3.54 -9.63 -3.82
N PRO A 104 -3.96 -10.40 -2.80
CA PRO A 104 -5.03 -11.37 -3.00
C PRO A 104 -6.38 -10.77 -3.41
N LEU A 105 -6.60 -9.46 -3.24
CA LEU A 105 -7.83 -8.76 -3.66
C LEU A 105 -7.76 -8.26 -5.11
N GLY A 106 -6.59 -8.31 -5.75
CA GLY A 106 -6.34 -7.78 -7.08
C GLY A 106 -5.11 -6.89 -7.12
N ASP A 107 -4.77 -6.40 -8.30
CA ASP A 107 -3.60 -5.55 -8.51
C ASP A 107 -3.93 -4.09 -8.14
N VAL A 108 -3.00 -3.42 -7.44
CA VAL A 108 -3.02 -1.98 -7.19
C VAL A 108 -2.09 -1.30 -8.17
N VAL A 109 -2.65 -0.48 -9.06
CA VAL A 109 -1.91 0.23 -10.10
C VAL A 109 -1.04 1.33 -9.50
N ILE A 110 0.19 1.43 -9.99
CA ILE A 110 1.11 2.52 -9.67
C ILE A 110 1.00 3.60 -10.75
N ASP A 111 0.89 4.84 -10.30
CA ASP A 111 0.98 6.01 -11.17
C ASP A 111 2.43 6.22 -11.64
N VAL A 112 2.80 5.52 -12.71
CA VAL A 112 4.17 5.53 -13.25
C VAL A 112 4.60 6.89 -13.79
N ASP A 113 3.65 7.73 -14.22
CA ASP A 113 3.94 9.08 -14.72
C ASP A 113 4.28 10.02 -13.56
N ALA A 114 3.56 9.89 -12.44
CA ALA A 114 3.90 10.59 -11.20
C ALA A 114 5.26 10.15 -10.66
N VAL A 115 5.55 8.83 -10.64
CA VAL A 115 6.87 8.31 -10.25
C VAL A 115 7.97 8.82 -11.18
N GLY A 116 7.73 8.85 -12.49
CA GLY A 116 8.65 9.42 -13.48
C GLY A 116 8.93 10.89 -13.22
N SER A 117 7.91 11.68 -12.91
CA SER A 117 8.05 13.10 -12.56
C SER A 117 8.89 13.31 -11.29
N LEU A 118 8.70 12.46 -10.26
CA LEU A 118 9.51 12.50 -9.04
C LEU A 118 10.97 12.13 -9.30
N ARG A 119 11.21 11.14 -10.17
CA ARG A 119 12.56 10.73 -10.58
C ARG A 119 13.26 11.86 -11.33
N ASP A 120 12.58 12.48 -12.29
CA ASP A 120 13.14 13.55 -13.11
C ASP A 120 13.43 14.81 -12.29
N ALA A 121 12.66 15.03 -11.22
CA ALA A 121 12.93 16.06 -10.21
C ALA A 121 14.07 15.70 -9.25
N GLY A 122 14.66 14.50 -9.35
CA GLY A 122 15.74 14.03 -8.47
C GLY A 122 15.30 13.67 -7.05
N LEU A 123 14.01 13.45 -6.82
CA LEU A 123 13.44 13.17 -5.50
C LEU A 123 13.44 11.68 -5.15
N VAL A 124 13.42 10.81 -6.16
CA VAL A 124 13.43 9.35 -5.97
C VAL A 124 14.40 8.67 -6.93
N THR A 125 14.94 7.53 -6.53
CA THR A 125 15.63 6.59 -7.42
C THR A 125 14.74 5.38 -7.71
N ILE A 126 14.90 4.76 -8.89
CA ILE A 126 14.16 3.55 -9.24
C ILE A 126 15.03 2.32 -8.93
N ASP A 127 14.55 1.44 -8.06
CA ASP A 127 15.21 0.17 -7.71
C ASP A 127 14.22 -0.80 -7.10
N ASP A 128 14.08 -2.01 -7.66
CA ASP A 128 13.16 -3.04 -7.17
C ASP A 128 13.73 -3.86 -6.01
N ILE A 129 15.05 -3.85 -5.81
CA ILE A 129 15.72 -4.71 -4.83
C ILE A 129 15.19 -4.44 -3.41
N PRO A 130 15.04 -3.18 -2.95
CA PRO A 130 14.45 -2.90 -1.64
C PRO A 130 12.98 -3.26 -1.54
N HIS A 131 12.22 -3.16 -2.64
CA HIS A 131 10.78 -3.42 -2.65
C HIS A 131 10.41 -4.91 -2.63
N ALA A 132 11.28 -5.77 -3.19
CA ALA A 132 10.98 -7.19 -3.35
C ALA A 132 10.68 -7.95 -2.04
N PRO A 133 11.45 -7.79 -0.95
CA PRO A 133 11.13 -8.44 0.33
C PRO A 133 10.27 -7.58 1.27
N GLU A 134 10.09 -6.29 0.95
CA GLU A 134 9.53 -5.32 1.88
C GLU A 134 8.02 -5.47 2.07
N HIS A 135 7.53 -5.27 3.28
CA HIS A 135 6.13 -5.43 3.63
C HIS A 135 5.43 -4.13 3.99
N ALA A 136 6.18 -3.09 4.37
CA ALA A 136 5.62 -1.87 4.95
C ALA A 136 4.50 -1.24 4.11
N LEU A 137 4.67 -1.20 2.79
CA LEU A 137 3.63 -0.68 1.88
C LEU A 137 2.57 -1.73 1.58
N GLU A 138 2.99 -2.98 1.38
CA GLU A 138 2.14 -4.08 0.93
C GLU A 138 0.97 -4.35 1.88
N VAL A 139 1.20 -4.32 3.18
CA VAL A 139 0.18 -4.63 4.19
C VAL A 139 -0.92 -3.58 4.25
N GLU A 140 -0.68 -2.38 3.73
CA GLU A 140 -1.68 -1.31 3.74
C GLU A 140 -2.57 -1.34 2.47
N LEU A 141 -2.13 -2.02 1.42
CA LEU A 141 -2.84 -2.06 0.14
C LEU A 141 -4.26 -2.66 0.25
N PRO A 142 -4.51 -3.75 1.00
CA PRO A 142 -5.87 -4.28 1.10
C PRO A 142 -6.85 -3.33 1.78
N PHE A 143 -6.38 -2.50 2.74
CA PHE A 143 -7.21 -1.45 3.34
C PHE A 143 -7.57 -0.38 2.31
N LEU A 144 -6.58 0.11 1.54
CA LEU A 144 -6.80 1.07 0.46
C LEU A 144 -7.81 0.56 -0.58
N GLN A 145 -7.65 -0.68 -1.05
CA GLN A 145 -8.58 -1.35 -1.99
C GLN A 145 -10.00 -1.50 -1.44
N SER A 146 -10.18 -1.43 -0.12
CA SER A 146 -11.50 -1.58 0.52
C SER A 146 -12.18 -0.24 0.82
N VAL A 147 -11.42 0.87 0.88
CA VAL A 147 -11.95 2.20 1.24
C VAL A 147 -11.97 3.19 0.08
N LEU A 148 -11.24 2.91 -0.99
CA LEU A 148 -11.24 3.71 -2.21
C LEU A 148 -11.99 2.94 -3.30
N GLU A 149 -12.83 3.66 -4.04
CA GLU A 149 -13.43 3.15 -5.28
C GLU A 149 -12.40 3.28 -6.43
N ASP A 150 -12.53 2.44 -7.46
CA ASP A 150 -11.73 2.52 -8.70
C ASP A 150 -12.09 3.76 -9.54
#